data_AF-A0A397CIE9-F1
#
_entry.id   AF-A0A397CIE9-F1
#
_cell.length_a   1.000
_cell.length_b   1.000
_cell.length_c   1.000
_cell.angle_alpha   90.00
_cell.angle_beta   90.00
_cell.angle_gamma   90.00
#
_symmetry.space_group_name_H-M   'P 1'
#
loop_
_entity.id
_entity.type
_entity.pdbx_description
1 polymer ?
#
loop_
_entity_poly.entity_id
_entity_poly.type
_entity_poly.pdbx_seq_one_letter_code
_entity_poly.pdbx_strand_id
1 'polypeptide(L)'
;MPKLNPHEYAVQRRRLQHLLRSYGRFPEKYRLLAWKYLLRLPNNTAALEQLMAKGSHATTARLRDLYPIQNTRLFRRLERVLSALAHWCPVYGEATSIVPALVFPFVKVCVNNDVVAFEVVLSVLLHWGRDFVLQYPYPPRPQLTRLDAALQKRDAQLHAHFTSHRITPEVKLPSR
;
A
#
# COMPACT_ATOMS: atom_id res chain seq x y z
N MET A 1 1.17 2.96 -24.61
CA MET A 1 0.35 1.73 -24.72
C MET A 1 -0.64 1.93 -25.84
N PRO A 2 -0.92 0.93 -26.69
CA PRO A 2 -1.98 1.04 -27.70
C PRO A 2 -3.30 1.38 -26.98
N LYS A 3 -4.03 2.36 -27.51
CA LYS A 3 -5.34 2.76 -26.99
C LYS A 3 -6.34 1.65 -27.33
N LEU A 4 -6.42 0.63 -26.48
CA LEU A 4 -7.47 -0.39 -26.53
C LEU A 4 -8.83 0.30 -26.42
N ASN A 5 -9.80 -0.12 -27.23
CA ASN A 5 -11.19 0.34 -27.09
C ASN A 5 -11.70 -0.04 -25.67
N PRO A 6 -12.51 0.80 -24.99
CA PRO A 6 -13.12 0.49 -23.70
C PRO A 6 -13.70 -0.93 -23.57
N HIS A 7 -14.30 -1.48 -24.63
CA HIS A 7 -14.84 -2.83 -24.64
C HIS A 7 -13.73 -3.90 -24.54
N GLU A 8 -12.71 -3.82 -25.39
CA GLU A 8 -11.56 -4.72 -25.37
C GLU A 8 -10.84 -4.65 -24.03
N TYR A 9 -10.76 -3.44 -23.46
CA TYR A 9 -10.20 -3.24 -22.15
C TYR A 9 -10.95 -4.02 -21.07
N ALA A 10 -12.28 -3.94 -21.09
CA ALA A 10 -13.13 -4.64 -20.12
C ALA A 10 -12.96 -6.17 -20.21
N VAL A 11 -12.91 -6.72 -21.43
CA VAL A 11 -12.72 -8.16 -21.66
C VAL A 11 -11.37 -8.62 -21.10
N GLN A 12 -10.29 -7.93 -21.44
CA GLN A 12 -8.95 -8.30 -20.97
C GLN A 12 -8.79 -8.10 -19.45
N ARG A 13 -9.41 -7.06 -18.88
CA ARG A 13 -9.46 -6.87 -17.43
C ARG A 13 -10.14 -8.05 -16.73
N ARG A 14 -11.28 -8.53 -17.24
CA ARG A 14 -11.97 -9.70 -16.66
C ARG A 14 -11.11 -10.95 -16.73
N ARG A 15 -10.42 -11.18 -17.85
CA ARG A 15 -9.49 -12.30 -18.01
C ARG A 15 -8.34 -12.24 -17.00
N LEU A 16 -7.71 -11.07 -16.84
CA LEU A 16 -6.64 -10.89 -15.85
C LEU A 16 -7.14 -11.08 -14.41
N GLN A 17 -8.35 -10.62 -14.09
CA GLN A 17 -8.97 -10.85 -12.77
C GLN A 17 -9.24 -12.34 -12.54
N HIS A 18 -9.72 -13.05 -13.55
CA HIS A 18 -9.93 -14.50 -13.47
C HIS A 18 -8.60 -15.24 -13.24
N LEU A 19 -7.56 -14.94 -14.03
CA LEU A 19 -6.22 -15.52 -13.84
C LEU A 19 -5.69 -15.27 -12.43
N LEU A 20 -5.84 -14.06 -11.90
CA LEU A 20 -5.41 -13.74 -10.54
C LEU A 20 -6.17 -14.55 -9.48
N ARG A 21 -7.49 -14.74 -9.65
CA ARG A 21 -8.30 -15.55 -8.74
C ARG A 21 -7.93 -17.03 -8.79
N SER A 22 -7.62 -17.56 -9.97
CA SER A 22 -7.30 -18.98 -10.16
C SER A 22 -5.87 -19.33 -9.69
N TYR A 23 -4.89 -18.47 -9.96
CA TYR A 23 -3.47 -18.76 -9.68
C TYR A 23 -2.90 -18.02 -8.46
N GLY A 24 -3.65 -17.08 -7.88
CA GLY A 24 -3.24 -16.28 -6.71
C GLY A 24 -2.16 -15.23 -6.99
N ARG A 25 -1.40 -15.36 -8.09
CA ARG A 25 -0.33 -14.41 -8.47
C ARG A 25 -0.12 -14.37 -9.98
N PHE A 26 0.33 -13.21 -10.47
CA PHE A 26 0.85 -13.12 -11.84
C PHE A 26 2.31 -13.60 -11.91
N PRO A 27 2.72 -14.20 -13.06
CA PRO A 27 4.12 -14.49 -13.34
C PRO A 27 4.97 -13.23 -13.22
N GLU A 28 6.19 -13.38 -12.71
CA GLU A 28 7.06 -12.25 -12.38
C GLU A 28 7.29 -11.29 -13.55
N LYS A 29 7.59 -11.85 -14.73
CA LYS A 29 7.80 -11.11 -15.98
C LYS A 29 6.63 -10.19 -16.36
N TYR A 30 5.39 -10.59 -16.06
CA TYR A 30 4.18 -9.87 -16.50
C TYR A 30 3.47 -9.14 -15.36
N ARG A 31 3.92 -9.31 -14.11
CA ARG A 31 3.24 -8.78 -12.92
C ARG A 31 3.04 -7.27 -12.97
N LEU A 32 4.12 -6.53 -13.24
CA LEU A 32 4.06 -5.06 -13.30
C LEU A 32 3.18 -4.58 -14.45
N LEU A 33 3.20 -5.27 -15.60
CA LEU A 33 2.35 -4.95 -16.73
C LEU A 33 0.87 -5.17 -16.39
N ALA A 34 0.56 -6.31 -15.77
CA ALA A 34 -0.79 -6.62 -15.31
C ALA A 34 -1.29 -5.63 -14.26
N TRP A 35 -0.44 -5.21 -13.32
CA TRP A 35 -0.78 -4.20 -12.32
C TRP A 35 -1.03 -2.82 -12.93
N LYS A 36 -0.13 -2.34 -13.80
CA LYS A 36 -0.33 -1.09 -14.58
C LYS A 36 -1.69 -1.08 -15.26
N TYR A 37 -2.01 -2.20 -15.90
CA TYR A 37 -3.26 -2.38 -16.60
C TYR A 37 -4.44 -2.38 -15.64
N LEU A 38 -4.48 -3.29 -14.65
CA LEU A 38 -5.61 -3.45 -13.73
C LEU A 38 -5.91 -2.20 -12.90
N LEU A 39 -4.86 -1.49 -12.47
CA LEU A 39 -4.95 -0.29 -11.64
C LEU A 39 -5.12 0.99 -12.47
N ARG A 40 -5.01 0.93 -13.80
CA ARG A 40 -5.05 2.09 -14.70
C ARG A 40 -4.04 3.17 -14.29
N LEU A 41 -2.80 2.75 -14.04
CA LEU A 41 -1.77 3.66 -13.56
C LEU A 41 -1.48 4.75 -14.61
N PRO A 42 -1.43 6.04 -14.22
CA PRO A 42 -1.33 7.15 -15.15
C PRO A 42 0.08 7.30 -15.76
N ASN A 43 1.11 6.69 -15.16
CA ASN A 43 2.51 6.84 -15.57
C ASN A 43 2.94 8.31 -15.63
N ASN A 44 2.57 9.09 -14.61
CA ASN A 44 2.86 10.51 -14.48
C ASN A 44 4.24 10.73 -13.86
N THR A 45 5.27 10.57 -14.69
CA THR A 45 6.67 10.73 -14.28
C THR A 45 6.96 12.13 -13.77
N ALA A 46 6.42 13.16 -14.44
CA ALA A 46 6.64 14.57 -14.11
C ALA A 46 6.16 14.93 -12.70
N ALA A 47 4.97 14.46 -12.29
CA ALA A 47 4.46 14.73 -10.95
C ALA A 47 5.31 14.06 -9.86
N LEU A 48 5.79 12.84 -10.11
CA LEU A 48 6.70 12.18 -9.16
C LEU A 48 8.05 12.87 -9.08
N GLU A 49 8.61 13.31 -10.20
CA GLU A 49 9.87 14.06 -10.25
C GLU A 49 9.78 15.35 -9.44
N GLN A 50 8.67 16.09 -9.53
CA GLN A 50 8.43 17.29 -8.71
C GLN A 50 8.40 16.97 -7.21
N LEU A 51 7.81 15.85 -6.80
CA LEU A 51 7.80 15.43 -5.41
C LEU A 51 9.19 14.98 -4.93
N MET A 52 9.93 14.25 -5.78
CA MET A 52 11.29 13.79 -5.46
C MET A 52 12.29 14.95 -5.41
N ALA A 53 12.08 16.01 -6.19
CA ALA A 53 12.92 17.20 -6.18
C ALA A 53 12.90 17.94 -4.82
N LYS A 54 11.87 17.73 -4.00
CA LYS A 54 11.80 18.26 -2.63
C LYS A 54 12.75 17.57 -1.65
N GLY A 55 13.42 16.49 -2.07
CA GLY A 55 14.41 15.77 -1.26
C GLY A 55 13.81 14.91 -0.14
N SER A 56 14.66 14.44 0.77
CA SER A 56 14.24 13.60 1.90
C SER A 56 13.34 14.38 2.86
N HIS A 57 12.25 13.74 3.30
CA HIS A 57 11.31 14.34 4.25
C HIS A 57 11.76 14.09 5.70
N ALA A 58 11.55 15.04 6.62
CA ALA A 58 12.02 14.95 8.01
C ALA A 58 11.51 13.69 8.74
N THR A 59 10.30 13.22 8.43
CA THR A 59 9.74 12.01 9.05
C THR A 59 10.47 10.72 8.65
N THR A 60 11.29 10.75 7.60
CA THR A 60 12.11 9.60 7.17
C THR A 60 13.48 9.55 7.86
N ALA A 61 13.85 10.56 8.65
CA ALA A 61 15.16 10.62 9.31
C ALA A 61 15.45 9.39 10.20
N ARG A 62 14.41 8.88 10.88
CA ARG A 62 14.51 7.69 11.76
C ARG A 62 14.08 6.39 11.07
N LEU A 63 13.87 6.41 9.75
CA LEU A 63 13.39 5.24 9.01
C LEU A 63 14.35 4.05 9.15
N ARG A 64 15.66 4.30 9.21
CA ARG A 64 16.67 3.25 9.31
C ARG A 64 16.63 2.51 10.65
N ASP A 65 16.26 3.20 11.72
CA ASP A 65 16.11 2.62 13.05
C ASP A 65 14.86 1.72 13.12
N LEU A 66 13.79 2.14 12.45
CA LEU A 66 12.50 1.45 12.45
C LEU A 66 12.47 0.27 11.46
N TYR A 67 13.19 0.40 10.33
CA TYR A 67 13.24 -0.58 9.24
C TYR A 67 14.69 -0.82 8.79
N PRO A 68 15.46 -1.64 9.54
CA PRO A 68 16.85 -1.93 9.23
C PRO A 68 16.97 -2.86 8.01
N ILE A 69 16.91 -2.29 6.81
CA ILE A 69 17.12 -3.01 5.55
C ILE A 69 18.61 -3.05 5.24
N GLN A 70 19.17 -4.26 5.14
CA GLN A 70 20.60 -4.47 4.83
C GLN A 70 20.98 -3.95 3.43
N ASN A 71 20.09 -4.10 2.45
CA ASN A 71 20.34 -3.63 1.09
C ASN A 71 20.19 -2.10 1.00
N THR A 72 21.33 -1.40 1.01
CA THR A 72 21.39 0.07 0.96
C THR A 72 20.70 0.68 -0.27
N ARG A 73 20.79 0.04 -1.44
CA ARG A 73 20.13 0.54 -2.67
C ARG A 73 18.62 0.46 -2.54
N LEU A 74 18.11 -0.65 -2.00
CA LEU A 74 16.68 -0.83 -1.75
C LEU A 74 16.18 0.14 -0.66
N PHE A 75 16.96 0.33 0.41
CA PHE A 75 16.64 1.27 1.47
C PHE A 75 16.51 2.71 0.95
N ARG A 76 17.50 3.21 0.19
CA ARG A 76 17.44 4.56 -0.39
C ARG A 76 16.23 4.75 -1.31
N ARG A 77 15.85 3.72 -2.06
CA ARG A 77 14.62 3.76 -2.89
C ARG A 77 13.36 3.82 -2.05
N LEU A 78 13.29 3.02 -0.98
CA LEU A 78 12.18 3.08 -0.03
C LEU A 78 12.07 4.48 0.60
N GLU A 79 13.17 5.03 1.10
CA GLU A 79 13.23 6.36 1.70
C GLU A 79 12.76 7.45 0.73
N ARG A 80 13.18 7.40 -0.55
CA ARG A 80 12.73 8.33 -1.59
C ARG A 80 11.23 8.24 -1.85
N VAL A 81 10.67 7.03 -1.96
CA VAL A 81 9.23 6.82 -2.20
C VAL A 81 8.43 7.30 -0.98
N LEU A 82 8.89 7.01 0.24
CA LEU A 82 8.25 7.48 1.47
C LEU A 82 8.32 9.00 1.62
N SER A 83 9.46 9.62 1.27
CA SER A 83 9.60 11.08 1.27
C SER A 83 8.64 11.72 0.27
N ALA A 84 8.55 11.19 -0.95
CA ALA A 84 7.59 11.67 -1.94
C ALA A 84 6.13 11.53 -1.47
N LEU A 85 5.78 10.44 -0.77
CA LEU A 85 4.44 10.26 -0.19
C LEU A 85 4.16 11.27 0.91
N ALA A 86 5.12 11.53 1.81
CA ALA A 86 4.98 12.52 2.86
C ALA A 86 4.84 13.94 2.28
N HIS A 87 5.59 14.26 1.23
CA HIS A 87 5.46 15.54 0.50
C HIS A 87 4.15 15.69 -0.26
N TRP A 88 3.51 14.57 -0.64
CA TRP A 88 2.21 14.57 -1.30
C TRP A 88 1.06 14.68 -0.28
N CYS A 89 1.16 13.98 0.84
CA CYS A 89 0.23 14.06 1.96
C CYS A 89 0.98 13.79 3.29
N PRO A 90 1.17 14.82 4.14
CA PRO A 90 1.98 14.73 5.36
C PRO A 90 1.59 13.61 6.32
N VAL A 91 0.30 13.26 6.40
CA VAL A 91 -0.21 12.20 7.28
C VAL A 91 0.47 10.84 7.02
N TYR A 92 0.81 10.53 5.77
CA TYR A 92 1.54 9.29 5.47
C TYR A 92 3.01 9.32 5.92
N GLY A 93 3.58 10.53 6.06
CA GLY A 93 4.89 10.72 6.67
C GLY A 93 4.87 10.46 8.18
N GLU A 94 3.79 10.84 8.86
CA GLU A 94 3.64 10.68 10.32
C GLU A 94 3.36 9.23 10.73
N ALA A 95 2.63 8.47 9.89
CA ALA A 95 2.27 7.07 10.11
C ALA A 95 3.44 6.08 9.90
N THR A 96 4.58 6.35 10.56
CA THR A 96 5.88 5.66 10.39
C THR A 96 5.87 4.17 10.74
N SER A 97 4.91 3.68 11.50
CA SER A 97 4.79 2.25 11.85
C SER A 97 4.16 1.40 10.74
N ILE A 98 3.13 1.94 10.07
CA ILE A 98 2.29 1.19 9.11
C ILE A 98 2.73 1.47 7.68
N VAL A 99 2.99 2.73 7.33
CA VAL A 99 3.22 3.14 5.94
C VAL A 99 4.48 2.50 5.35
N PRO A 100 5.65 2.48 6.02
CA PRO A 100 6.83 1.79 5.49
C PRO A 100 6.61 0.29 5.25
N ALA A 101 5.88 -0.38 6.15
CA ALA A 101 5.51 -1.79 6.02
C ALA A 101 4.68 -2.04 4.75
N LEU A 102 3.71 -1.16 4.50
CA LEU A 102 2.83 -1.23 3.35
C LEU A 102 3.58 -0.93 2.04
N VAL A 103 4.48 0.05 2.05
CA VAL A 103 5.19 0.54 0.85
C VAL A 103 6.31 -0.41 0.41
N PHE A 104 7.03 -1.01 1.36
CA PHE A 104 8.21 -1.82 1.10
C PHE A 104 8.01 -2.96 0.07
N PRO A 105 6.95 -3.79 0.15
CA PRO A 105 6.71 -4.84 -0.84
C PRO A 105 6.62 -4.31 -2.27
N PHE A 106 5.99 -3.15 -2.47
CA PHE A 106 5.83 -2.55 -3.80
C PHE A 106 7.15 -2.00 -4.33
N VAL A 107 7.96 -1.35 -3.49
CA VAL A 107 9.30 -0.88 -3.88
C VAL A 107 10.22 -2.05 -4.24
N LYS A 108 10.11 -3.17 -3.50
CA LYS A 108 10.86 -4.40 -3.76
C LYS A 108 10.44 -5.06 -5.09
N VAL A 109 9.13 -5.13 -5.38
CA VAL A 109 8.61 -5.76 -6.61
C VAL A 109 8.82 -4.88 -7.84
N CYS A 110 8.70 -3.55 -7.70
CA CYS A 110 8.87 -2.59 -8.80
C CYS A 110 10.35 -2.23 -8.97
N VAL A 111 11.20 -3.23 -9.24
CA VAL A 111 12.64 -3.05 -9.37
C VAL A 111 12.96 -1.97 -10.41
N ASN A 112 13.70 -0.94 -9.99
CA ASN A 112 14.08 0.22 -10.80
C ASN A 112 12.94 1.02 -11.46
N ASN A 113 11.70 0.88 -10.97
CA ASN A 113 10.57 1.68 -11.46
C ASN A 113 9.84 2.37 -10.30
N ASP A 114 10.42 3.48 -9.84
CA ASP A 114 9.89 4.23 -8.70
C ASP A 114 8.52 4.87 -9.03
N VAL A 115 8.27 5.23 -10.29
CA VAL A 115 6.97 5.74 -10.78
C VAL A 115 5.89 4.72 -10.52
N VAL A 116 6.10 3.49 -10.96
CA VAL A 116 5.13 2.41 -10.74
C VAL A 116 5.02 2.06 -9.26
N ALA A 117 6.13 2.02 -8.52
CA ALA A 117 6.09 1.76 -7.08
C ALA A 117 5.20 2.78 -6.37
N PHE A 118 5.42 4.07 -6.65
CA PHE A 118 4.68 5.18 -6.08
C PHE A 118 3.21 5.16 -6.48
N GLU A 119 2.90 4.99 -7.77
CA GLU A 119 1.51 4.98 -8.26
C GLU A 119 0.71 3.77 -7.77
N VAL A 120 1.33 2.59 -7.67
CA VAL A 120 0.70 1.40 -7.08
C VAL A 120 0.38 1.65 -5.61
N VAL A 121 1.34 2.19 -4.85
CA VAL A 121 1.13 2.55 -3.44
C VAL A 121 0.01 3.56 -3.31
N LEU A 122 0.02 4.65 -4.08
CA LEU A 122 -1.05 5.64 -4.05
C LEU A 122 -2.40 5.04 -4.42
N SER A 123 -2.45 4.14 -5.40
CA SER A 123 -3.68 3.43 -5.75
C SER A 123 -4.22 2.63 -4.56
N VAL A 124 -3.36 1.92 -3.83
CA VAL A 124 -3.77 1.19 -2.62
C VAL A 124 -4.23 2.15 -1.52
N LEU A 125 -3.47 3.21 -1.25
CA LEU A 125 -3.78 4.20 -0.21
C LEU A 125 -5.09 4.94 -0.49
N LEU A 126 -5.34 5.35 -1.74
CA LEU A 126 -6.56 6.05 -2.12
C LEU A 126 -7.81 5.16 -2.06
N HIS A 127 -7.68 3.87 -2.35
CA HIS A 127 -8.82 2.94 -2.33
C HIS A 127 -9.10 2.35 -0.94
N TRP A 128 -8.06 2.03 -0.18
CA TRP A 128 -8.18 1.29 1.10
C TRP A 128 -7.73 2.09 2.32
N GLY A 129 -6.88 3.09 2.12
CA GLY A 129 -6.32 3.95 3.17
C GLY A 129 -7.02 5.31 3.33
N ARG A 130 -8.08 5.59 2.57
CA ARG A 130 -8.80 6.88 2.66
C ARG A 130 -9.30 7.15 4.08
N ASP A 131 -10.00 6.19 4.68
CA ASP A 131 -10.53 6.35 6.03
C ASP A 131 -9.42 6.35 7.09
N PHE A 132 -8.26 5.73 6.79
CA PHE A 132 -7.09 5.75 7.68
C PHE A 132 -6.55 7.17 7.85
N VAL A 133 -6.42 7.94 6.76
CA VAL A 133 -5.96 9.33 6.83
C VAL A 133 -6.91 10.20 7.66
N LEU A 134 -8.23 9.99 7.52
CA LEU A 134 -9.24 10.77 8.23
C LEU A 134 -9.27 10.50 9.74
N GLN A 135 -8.78 9.34 10.17
CA GLN A 135 -8.83 8.91 11.57
C GLN A 135 -7.48 8.98 12.25
N TYR A 136 -6.39 9.16 11.52
CA TYR A 136 -5.06 9.27 12.12
C TYR A 136 -5.02 10.42 13.16
N PRO A 137 -4.43 10.20 14.36
CA PRO A 137 -3.64 9.04 14.80
C PRO A 137 -4.45 7.91 15.47
N TYR A 138 -5.78 7.97 15.46
CA TYR A 138 -6.64 6.93 16.01
C TYR A 138 -6.59 5.65 15.14
N PRO A 139 -6.80 4.46 15.73
CA PRO A 139 -6.88 3.22 14.98
C PRO A 139 -8.00 3.27 13.92
N PRO A 140 -7.84 2.59 12.77
CA PRO A 140 -8.81 2.59 11.68
C PRO A 140 -10.05 1.75 12.06
N ARG A 141 -10.91 2.29 12.93
CA ARG A 141 -12.04 1.58 13.54
C ARG A 141 -12.96 0.94 12.52
N PRO A 142 -13.39 1.61 11.42
CA PRO A 142 -14.28 0.99 10.44
C PRO A 142 -13.71 -0.27 9.81
N GLN A 143 -12.41 -0.31 9.55
CA GLN A 143 -11.73 -1.49 9.02
C GLN A 143 -11.65 -2.60 10.05
N LEU A 144 -11.28 -2.25 11.30
CA LEU A 144 -11.19 -3.22 12.39
C LEU A 144 -12.56 -3.82 12.73
N THR A 145 -13.63 -3.03 12.75
CA THR A 145 -15.01 -3.52 12.95
C THR A 145 -15.45 -4.44 11.81
N ARG A 146 -15.13 -4.11 10.55
CA ARG A 146 -15.45 -5.00 9.41
C ARG A 146 -14.68 -6.33 9.49
N LEU A 147 -13.43 -6.28 9.93
CA LEU A 147 -12.62 -7.49 10.15
C LEU A 147 -13.19 -8.35 11.29
N ASP A 148 -13.60 -7.72 12.38
CA ASP A 148 -14.20 -8.41 13.54
C ASP A 148 -15.51 -9.11 13.16
N ALA A 149 -16.41 -8.40 12.47
CA ALA A 149 -17.65 -8.98 11.98
C ALA A 149 -17.40 -10.14 10.97
N ALA A 150 -16.37 -10.02 10.12
CA ALA A 150 -15.99 -11.08 9.21
C ALA A 150 -15.40 -12.30 9.93
N LEU A 151 -14.63 -12.09 11.01
CA LEU A 151 -14.09 -13.14 11.86
C LEU A 151 -15.23 -13.87 12.58
N GLN A 152 -16.13 -13.13 13.25
CA GLN A 152 -17.29 -13.70 13.93
C GLN A 152 -18.14 -14.56 13.00
N LYS A 153 -18.33 -14.12 11.75
CA LYS A 153 -19.11 -14.87 10.75
C LYS A 153 -18.42 -16.14 10.24
N ARG A 154 -17.09 -16.16 10.17
CA ARG A 154 -16.32 -17.28 9.59
C ARG A 154 -15.86 -18.28 10.64
N ASP A 155 -15.55 -17.81 11.84
CA ASP A 155 -15.03 -18.59 12.95
C ASP A 155 -15.42 -17.93 14.29
N ALA A 156 -16.63 -18.25 14.75
CA ALA A 156 -17.16 -17.73 16.00
C ALA A 156 -16.37 -18.22 17.23
N GLN A 157 -15.73 -19.40 17.15
CA GLN A 157 -14.94 -19.95 18.24
C GLN A 157 -13.65 -19.14 18.43
N LEU A 158 -12.95 -18.83 17.35
CA LEU A 158 -11.77 -17.97 17.39
C LEU A 158 -12.12 -16.54 17.83
N HIS A 159 -13.24 -16.01 17.36
CA HIS A 159 -13.74 -14.68 17.79
C HIS A 159 -14.00 -14.63 19.30
N ALA A 160 -14.68 -15.62 19.86
CA ALA A 160 -14.93 -15.73 21.29
C ALA A 160 -13.62 -15.87 22.09
N HIS A 161 -12.64 -16.61 21.57
CA HIS A 161 -11.31 -16.72 22.18
C HIS A 161 -10.56 -15.38 22.20
N PHE A 162 -10.61 -14.59 21.13
CA PHE A 162 -10.01 -13.25 21.11
C PHE A 162 -10.70 -12.30 22.10
N THR A 163 -12.02 -12.37 22.18
CA THR A 163 -12.81 -11.56 23.10
C THR A 163 -12.52 -11.92 24.56
N SER A 164 -12.37 -13.21 24.89
CA SER A 164 -12.00 -13.64 26.24
C SER A 164 -10.60 -13.16 26.65
N HIS A 165 -9.71 -12.92 25.69
CA HIS A 165 -8.37 -12.34 25.91
C HIS A 165 -8.33 -10.80 25.74
N ARG A 166 -9.49 -10.13 25.63
CA ARG A 166 -9.60 -8.66 25.45
C ARG A 166 -8.90 -8.11 24.20
N ILE A 167 -8.75 -8.93 23.17
CA ILE A 167 -8.27 -8.50 21.86
C ILE A 167 -9.47 -8.00 21.08
N THR A 168 -9.77 -6.70 21.19
CA THR A 168 -10.92 -6.07 20.53
C THR A 168 -10.47 -5.10 19.42
N PRO A 169 -11.36 -4.75 18.48
CA PRO A 169 -11.13 -3.72 17.45
C PRO A 169 -10.76 -2.34 18.01
N GLU A 170 -10.94 -2.12 19.31
CA GLU A 170 -10.76 -0.85 19.99
C GLU A 170 -9.41 -0.73 20.71
N VAL A 171 -8.58 -1.78 20.69
CA VAL A 171 -7.26 -1.77 21.33
C VAL A 171 -6.47 -0.58 20.79
N LYS A 172 -6.18 0.39 21.67
CA LYS A 172 -5.29 1.52 21.39
C LYS A 172 -3.99 0.94 20.84
N LEU A 173 -3.63 1.33 19.61
CA LEU A 173 -2.26 1.15 19.14
C LEU A 173 -1.35 1.69 20.24
N PRO A 174 -0.35 0.91 20.70
CA PRO A 174 0.52 1.37 21.78
C PRO A 174 1.17 2.68 21.31
N SER A 175 0.90 3.76 22.05
CA SER A 175 1.61 5.02 21.91
C SER A 175 3.09 4.72 22.14
N ARG A 176 3.90 4.78 21.09
CA ARG A 176 5.36 4.79 21.19
C ARG A 176 5.87 6.18 20.89
#